data_AF-A0A562CYE5-F1
#
_entry.id   AF-A0A562CYE5-F1
#
_cell.length_a   1.000
_cell.length_b   1.000
_cell.length_c   1.000
_cell.angle_alpha   90.00
_cell.angle_beta   90.00
_cell.angle_gamma   90.00
#
_symmetry.space_group_name_H-M   'P 1'
#
loop_
_entity.id
_entity.type
_entity.pdbx_description
1 polymer ?
#
loop_
_entity_poly.entity_id
_entity_poly.type
_entity_poly.pdbx_seq_one_letter_code
_entity_poly.pdbx_strand_id
1 'polypeptide(L)'
;MTTSRTRARLAAVLAVGAIGAVSIGLTSVGTADADKGGKPPKPEPGTSAVATMTIHPSSGDPIEVEVTSLQTGVGVSVSGSAASGQREASRPSLTEMNVTRSTDSTSPVLFGYITTGTLLPEVELAGTLPDGTPFEYELGDVFLSSQASAAGDENFTESLSLNFASIRTTVGGNSAAYDQGTGSVS
;
A
#
# COMPACT_ATOMS: atom_id res chain seq x y z
N MET A 1 -47.37 -1.91 -35.77
CA MET A 1 -46.87 -0.52 -35.68
C MET A 1 -47.38 0.03 -34.35
N THR A 2 -46.60 0.35 -33.32
CA THR A 2 -45.18 0.69 -33.23
C THR A 2 -44.70 0.38 -31.81
N THR A 3 -43.48 -0.14 -31.74
CA THR A 3 -42.68 -0.52 -30.58
C THR A 3 -42.39 0.66 -29.64
N SER A 4 -42.42 0.46 -28.33
CA SER A 4 -41.40 1.05 -27.45
C SER A 4 -41.36 0.33 -26.09
N ARG A 5 -40.28 -0.43 -25.88
CA ARG A 5 -39.88 -0.98 -24.58
C ARG A 5 -38.93 0.04 -23.94
N THR A 6 -39.42 0.84 -23.01
CA THR A 6 -38.56 1.68 -22.16
C THR A 6 -38.33 0.95 -20.85
N ARG A 7 -37.11 0.45 -20.68
CA ARG A 7 -36.60 -0.16 -19.44
C ARG A 7 -36.39 0.95 -18.40
N ALA A 8 -37.29 1.07 -17.43
CA ALA A 8 -37.01 1.81 -16.21
C ALA A 8 -36.07 0.95 -15.35
N ARG A 9 -34.83 1.42 -15.16
CA ARG A 9 -33.89 0.81 -14.22
C ARG A 9 -34.38 1.09 -12.79
N LEU A 10 -34.74 0.01 -12.09
CA LEU A 10 -35.14 0.01 -10.70
C LEU A 10 -33.90 0.35 -9.85
N ALA A 11 -33.93 1.50 -9.17
CA ALA A 11 -32.96 1.83 -8.14
C ALA A 11 -33.27 0.99 -6.90
N ALA A 12 -32.54 -0.10 -6.72
CA ALA A 12 -32.54 -0.87 -5.48
C ALA A 12 -31.57 -0.19 -4.50
N VAL A 13 -32.10 0.69 -3.65
CA VAL A 13 -31.40 1.14 -2.45
C VAL A 13 -31.51 0.00 -1.43
N LEU A 14 -30.36 -0.57 -1.09
CA LEU A 14 -30.20 -1.65 -0.12
C LEU A 14 -30.55 -1.13 1.28
N ALA A 15 -31.59 -1.68 1.89
CA ALA A 15 -31.85 -1.54 3.33
C ALA A 15 -32.69 -2.71 3.84
N VAL A 16 -32.05 -3.77 4.33
CA VAL A 16 -32.44 -4.71 5.41
C VAL A 16 -31.14 -5.44 5.74
N GLY A 17 -30.57 -5.40 6.93
CA GLY A 17 -31.13 -5.88 8.18
C GLY A 17 -30.65 -7.32 8.43
N ALA A 18 -29.85 -7.48 9.49
CA ALA A 18 -29.13 -8.67 10.00
C ALA A 18 -29.77 -10.07 9.81
N ILE A 19 -28.90 -11.08 9.61
CA ILE A 19 -28.88 -12.51 10.04
C ILE A 19 -27.40 -12.94 9.78
N GLY A 20 -26.57 -13.56 10.61
CA GLY A 20 -26.76 -14.44 11.78
C GLY A 20 -26.36 -15.89 11.45
N ALA A 21 -25.09 -16.29 11.64
CA ALA A 21 -24.55 -17.67 11.87
C ALA A 21 -23.00 -17.60 11.92
N VAL A 22 -22.25 -17.82 13.02
CA VAL A 22 -21.98 -18.99 13.91
C VAL A 22 -21.10 -20.10 13.28
N SER A 23 -19.85 -20.21 13.77
CA SER A 23 -19.19 -21.45 14.27
C SER A 23 -17.77 -21.12 14.81
N ILE A 24 -17.62 -20.89 16.12
CA ILE A 24 -16.99 -21.78 17.14
C ILE A 24 -15.56 -22.27 16.80
N GLY A 25 -14.58 -21.58 17.39
CA GLY A 25 -13.26 -22.12 17.76
C GLY A 25 -12.95 -21.69 19.19
N LEU A 26 -13.23 -22.58 20.14
CA LEU A 26 -13.12 -22.40 21.59
C LEU A 26 -11.67 -22.71 22.05
N THR A 27 -11.08 -21.82 22.87
CA THR A 27 -10.05 -21.97 23.94
C THR A 27 -9.18 -20.70 23.93
N SER A 28 -9.00 -19.87 24.97
CA SER A 28 -9.29 -19.93 26.40
C SER A 28 -9.09 -18.53 27.02
N VAL A 29 -10.01 -18.13 27.91
CA VAL A 29 -9.91 -17.18 29.04
C VAL A 29 -8.94 -15.99 28.96
N GLY A 30 -9.53 -14.80 28.82
CA GLY A 30 -8.97 -13.52 29.27
C GLY A 30 -10.10 -12.49 29.36
N THR A 31 -10.47 -12.08 30.57
CA THR A 31 -11.50 -11.05 30.80
C THR A 31 -10.94 -9.67 30.46
N ALA A 32 -11.51 -8.98 29.48
CA ALA A 32 -11.37 -7.53 29.35
C ALA A 32 -12.65 -6.93 28.78
N ASP A 33 -13.17 -5.95 29.53
CA ASP A 33 -14.34 -5.14 29.28
C ASP A 33 -14.39 -4.49 27.89
N ALA A 34 -15.60 -4.30 27.38
CA ALA A 34 -15.88 -3.51 26.19
C ALA A 34 -15.79 -2.01 26.50
N ASP A 35 -14.78 -1.32 25.95
CA ASP A 35 -14.73 0.15 25.88
C ASP A 35 -14.75 0.65 24.43
N LYS A 36 -15.37 1.80 24.26
CA LYS A 36 -15.97 2.35 23.06
C LYS A 36 -14.96 3.12 22.20
N GLY A 37 -15.04 2.94 20.86
CA GLY A 37 -14.70 3.99 19.88
C GLY A 37 -13.28 4.59 19.90
N GLY A 38 -12.25 3.76 20.06
CA GLY A 38 -10.84 4.21 20.11
C GLY A 38 -10.20 4.39 18.73
N LYS A 39 -9.41 5.47 18.60
CA LYS A 39 -8.38 5.72 17.56
C LYS A 39 -7.57 4.43 17.27
N PRO A 40 -7.09 4.20 16.02
CA PRO A 40 -6.32 3.00 15.68
C PRO A 40 -5.19 2.75 16.69
N PRO A 41 -4.95 1.48 17.07
CA PRO A 41 -4.00 1.13 18.11
C PRO A 41 -2.62 1.66 17.72
N LYS A 42 -2.01 2.40 18.65
CA LYS A 42 -0.60 2.78 18.56
C LYS A 42 0.23 1.48 18.61
N PRO A 43 1.22 1.28 17.72
CA PRO A 43 2.06 0.10 17.75
C PRO A 43 2.67 -0.10 19.14
N GLU A 44 2.58 -1.34 19.63
CA GLU A 44 3.03 -1.71 20.97
C GLU A 44 4.56 -1.50 21.11
N PRO A 45 5.06 -1.19 22.32
CA PRO A 45 6.49 -1.01 22.55
C PRO A 45 7.22 -2.35 22.34
N GLY A 46 7.80 -2.52 21.15
CA GLY A 46 8.47 -3.74 20.72
C GLY A 46 8.60 -3.87 19.20
N THR A 47 7.72 -3.22 18.44
CA THR A 47 7.81 -3.18 16.96
C THR A 47 8.31 -1.81 16.51
N SER A 48 9.52 -1.76 15.95
CA SER A 48 10.12 -0.58 15.30
C SER A 48 9.46 -0.24 13.95
N ALA A 49 8.16 -0.45 13.80
CA ALA A 49 7.45 -0.17 12.56
C ALA A 49 7.48 1.34 12.27
N VAL A 50 7.98 1.69 11.08
CA VAL A 50 8.03 3.07 10.57
C VAL A 50 6.80 3.42 9.75
N ALA A 51 6.10 2.41 9.22
CA ALA A 51 4.88 2.55 8.43
C ALA A 51 4.03 1.27 8.49
N THR A 52 2.77 1.40 8.10
CA THR A 52 1.90 0.29 7.71
C THR A 52 1.76 0.31 6.19
N MET A 53 1.95 -0.85 5.56
CA MET A 53 1.67 -1.05 4.15
C MET A 53 0.35 -1.80 4.01
N THR A 54 -0.58 -1.23 3.25
CA THR A 54 -1.88 -1.82 2.94
C THR A 54 -1.92 -2.18 1.46
N ILE A 55 -2.12 -3.46 1.16
CA ILE A 55 -2.23 -3.97 -0.21
C ILE A 55 -3.69 -4.20 -0.53
N HIS A 56 -4.15 -3.62 -1.64
CA HIS A 56 -5.52 -3.77 -2.13
C HIS A 56 -5.53 -4.72 -3.34
N PRO A 57 -5.76 -6.03 -3.13
CA PRO A 57 -5.87 -6.96 -4.25
C PRO A 57 -7.12 -6.67 -5.09
N SER A 58 -7.12 -7.11 -6.34
CA SER A 58 -8.30 -6.98 -7.23
C SER A 58 -9.53 -7.73 -6.74
N SER A 59 -9.34 -8.71 -5.83
CA SER A 59 -10.40 -9.42 -5.14
C SER A 59 -9.93 -9.87 -3.76
N GLY A 60 -10.82 -9.83 -2.77
CA GLY A 60 -10.51 -10.20 -1.38
C GLY A 60 -10.37 -8.99 -0.46
N ASP A 61 -10.05 -9.26 0.79
CA ASP A 61 -9.86 -8.21 1.80
C ASP A 61 -8.45 -7.59 1.69
N PRO A 62 -8.29 -6.30 2.07
CA PRO A 62 -6.97 -5.68 2.14
C PRO A 62 -6.02 -6.44 3.06
N ILE A 63 -4.74 -6.45 2.71
CA ILE A 63 -3.68 -7.08 3.49
C ILE A 63 -2.83 -5.98 4.13
N GLU A 64 -2.78 -5.96 5.45
CA GLU A 64 -1.95 -5.03 6.21
C GLU A 64 -0.63 -5.67 6.61
N VAL A 65 0.44 -4.90 6.51
CA VAL A 65 1.82 -5.33 6.77
C VAL A 65 2.55 -4.23 7.54
N GLU A 66 3.17 -4.60 8.66
CA GLU A 66 4.05 -3.68 9.39
C GLU A 66 5.41 -3.57 8.69
N VAL A 67 5.82 -2.34 8.39
CA VAL A 67 7.06 -2.03 7.68
C VAL A 67 8.06 -1.43 8.65
N THR A 68 9.26 -2.01 8.71
CA THR A 68 10.36 -1.55 9.58
C THR A 68 11.32 -0.60 8.87
N SER A 69 11.42 -0.67 7.54
CA SER A 69 12.14 0.33 6.75
C SER A 69 11.56 0.47 5.35
N LEU A 70 11.70 1.66 4.77
CA LEU A 70 11.20 2.00 3.44
C LEU A 70 12.24 2.87 2.72
N GLN A 71 12.47 2.57 1.44
CA GLN A 71 13.33 3.35 0.56
C GLN A 71 12.74 3.43 -0.85
N THR A 72 12.75 4.64 -1.41
CA THR A 72 12.39 4.92 -2.81
C THR A 72 13.19 6.14 -3.28
N GLY A 73 13.33 6.31 -4.59
CA GLY A 73 14.11 7.37 -5.19
C GLY A 73 13.52 7.82 -6.52
N VAL A 74 13.69 9.11 -6.81
CA VAL A 74 13.36 9.73 -8.09
C VAL A 74 14.57 10.50 -8.58
N GLY A 75 14.87 10.39 -9.88
CA GLY A 75 15.99 11.09 -10.50
C GLY A 75 15.64 11.59 -11.89
N VAL A 76 16.32 12.65 -12.32
CA VAL A 76 16.33 13.13 -13.70
C VAL A 76 17.77 13.24 -14.16
N SER A 77 18.04 12.86 -15.40
CA SER A 77 19.30 13.19 -16.05
C SER A 77 19.23 14.66 -16.49
N VAL A 78 20.29 15.42 -16.23
CA VAL A 78 20.35 16.83 -16.65
C VAL A 78 21.55 17.04 -17.56
N SER A 79 21.29 17.53 -18.78
CA SER A 79 22.31 17.85 -19.78
C SER A 79 22.48 19.37 -19.93
N GLY A 80 23.64 19.77 -20.46
CA GLY A 80 24.03 21.17 -20.63
C GLY A 80 25.10 21.61 -19.63
N SER A 81 25.90 22.60 -20.02
CA SER A 81 26.93 23.18 -19.16
C SER A 81 26.33 24.29 -18.31
N ALA A 82 26.77 24.41 -17.05
CA ALA A 82 26.42 25.57 -16.22
C ALA A 82 26.85 26.89 -16.88
N ALA A 83 27.90 26.87 -17.71
CA ALA A 83 28.41 28.04 -18.43
C ALA A 83 27.54 28.48 -19.62
N SER A 84 26.76 27.56 -20.23
CA SER A 84 25.91 27.90 -21.38
C SER A 84 24.56 28.50 -20.95
N GLY A 85 24.16 28.32 -19.69
CA GLY A 85 22.88 28.83 -19.16
C GLY A 85 21.64 28.04 -19.63
N GLN A 86 21.75 27.21 -20.67
CA GLN A 86 20.73 26.22 -21.01
C GLN A 86 21.00 24.89 -20.29
N ARG A 87 20.03 24.44 -19.48
CA ARG A 87 20.01 23.12 -18.86
C ARG A 87 18.70 22.44 -19.21
N GLU A 88 18.76 21.19 -19.61
CA GLU A 88 17.60 20.39 -20.02
C GLU A 88 17.50 19.15 -19.13
N ALA A 89 16.31 18.86 -18.61
CA ALA A 89 16.04 17.69 -17.79
C ALA A 89 15.37 16.59 -18.62
N SER A 90 15.78 15.34 -18.40
CA SER A 90 15.10 14.17 -18.95
C SER A 90 13.74 13.95 -18.29
N ARG A 91 12.99 12.98 -18.81
CA ARG A 91 11.87 12.39 -18.07
C ARG A 91 12.39 11.83 -16.73
N PRO A 92 11.64 11.98 -15.62
CA PRO A 92 11.97 11.34 -14.36
C PRO A 92 12.01 9.81 -14.47
N SER A 93 12.99 9.20 -13.81
CA SER A 93 13.08 7.77 -13.57
C SER A 93 12.90 7.50 -12.09
N LEU A 94 12.01 6.57 -11.75
CA LEU A 94 11.77 6.15 -10.37
C LEU A 94 12.43 4.80 -10.12
N THR A 95 13.00 4.63 -8.94
CA THR A 95 13.41 3.30 -8.48
C THR A 95 12.19 2.55 -7.97
N GLU A 96 12.25 1.23 -7.96
CA GLU A 96 11.30 0.43 -7.19
C GLU A 96 11.31 0.87 -5.72
N MET A 97 10.13 0.77 -5.10
CA MET A 97 10.04 0.99 -3.66
C MET A 97 10.46 -0.31 -2.99
N ASN A 98 11.42 -0.22 -2.08
CA ASN A 98 11.86 -1.37 -1.31
C ASN A 98 11.44 -1.20 0.14
N VAL A 99 10.81 -2.23 0.70
CA VAL A 99 10.37 -2.26 2.08
C VAL A 99 10.97 -3.45 2.81
N THR A 100 11.37 -3.23 4.05
CA THR A 100 11.77 -4.30 4.97
C THR A 100 10.67 -4.50 6.00
N ARG A 101 10.44 -5.77 6.34
CA ARG A 101 9.42 -6.21 7.30
C ARG A 101 9.91 -7.45 8.04
N SER A 102 9.23 -7.77 9.13
CA SER A 102 9.37 -9.09 9.75
C SER A 102 8.57 -10.13 8.96
N THR A 103 9.03 -11.37 8.99
CA THR A 103 8.27 -12.50 8.43
C THR A 103 7.02 -12.71 9.30
N ASP A 104 5.85 -12.82 8.68
CA ASP A 104 4.60 -13.11 9.38
C ASP A 104 3.67 -13.98 8.52
N SER A 105 2.40 -14.11 8.94
CA SER A 105 1.40 -14.93 8.22
C SER A 105 1.11 -14.49 6.78
N THR A 106 1.42 -13.24 6.41
CA THR A 106 1.19 -12.70 5.06
C THR A 106 2.33 -13.04 4.10
N SER A 107 3.51 -13.47 4.57
CA SER A 107 4.67 -13.78 3.73
C SER A 107 4.39 -14.79 2.60
N PRO A 108 3.65 -15.89 2.81
CA PRO A 108 3.30 -16.82 1.73
C PRO A 108 2.33 -16.22 0.69
N VAL A 109 1.48 -15.28 1.12
CA VAL A 109 0.53 -14.60 0.22
C VAL A 109 1.28 -13.68 -0.73
N LEU A 110 2.23 -12.91 -0.20
CA LEU A 110 3.07 -12.01 -1.00
C LEU A 110 3.97 -12.79 -1.96
N PHE A 111 4.53 -13.92 -1.51
CA PHE A 111 5.25 -14.84 -2.37
C PHE A 111 4.35 -15.37 -3.51
N GLY A 112 3.09 -15.67 -3.21
CA GLY A 112 2.07 -16.03 -4.19
C GLY A 112 1.87 -14.95 -5.25
N TYR A 113 1.75 -13.68 -4.86
CA TYR A 113 1.60 -12.58 -5.82
C TYR A 113 2.81 -12.43 -6.74
N ILE A 114 4.02 -12.60 -6.24
CA ILE A 114 5.25 -12.55 -7.05
C ILE A 114 5.28 -13.71 -8.06
N THR A 115 5.08 -14.94 -7.57
CA THR A 115 5.19 -16.15 -8.42
C THR A 115 4.09 -16.25 -9.47
N THR A 116 2.93 -15.62 -9.23
CA THR A 116 1.83 -15.55 -10.20
C THR A 116 1.88 -14.32 -11.10
N GLY A 117 2.75 -13.34 -10.80
CA GLY A 117 2.75 -12.05 -11.47
C GLY A 117 1.41 -11.33 -11.31
N THR A 118 0.84 -11.35 -10.10
CA THR A 118 -0.43 -10.68 -9.82
C THR A 118 -0.25 -9.17 -9.86
N LEU A 119 -1.07 -8.50 -10.68
CA LEU A 119 -1.18 -7.04 -10.66
C LEU A 119 -2.04 -6.62 -9.46
N LEU A 120 -1.47 -5.77 -8.62
CA LEU A 120 -2.13 -5.14 -7.48
C LEU A 120 -2.59 -3.73 -7.92
N PRO A 121 -3.89 -3.44 -7.97
CA PRO A 121 -4.39 -2.12 -8.38
C PRO A 121 -3.78 -0.98 -7.56
N GLU A 122 -3.65 -1.20 -6.25
CA GLU A 122 -3.24 -0.16 -5.30
C GLU A 122 -2.47 -0.74 -4.11
N VAL A 123 -1.42 -0.04 -3.72
CA VAL A 123 -0.68 -0.28 -2.48
C VAL A 123 -0.43 1.05 -1.79
N GLU A 124 -0.86 1.16 -0.53
CA GLU A 124 -0.68 2.34 0.31
C GLU A 124 0.38 2.07 1.37
N LEU A 125 1.21 3.08 1.66
CA LEU A 125 2.16 3.03 2.77
C LEU A 125 2.02 4.31 3.59
N ALA A 126 1.55 4.17 4.84
CA ALA A 126 1.27 5.29 5.72
C ALA A 126 2.07 5.19 7.01
N GLY A 127 2.59 6.32 7.47
CA GLY A 127 3.36 6.40 8.70
C GLY A 127 3.40 7.81 9.29
N THR A 128 4.25 7.99 10.29
CA THR A 128 4.41 9.28 10.97
C THR A 128 5.89 9.58 11.17
N LEU A 129 6.31 10.78 10.79
CA LEU A 129 7.65 11.28 11.03
C LEU A 129 7.89 11.50 12.54
N PRO A 130 9.17 11.62 12.99
CA PRO A 130 9.48 11.80 14.42
C PRO A 130 8.80 13.02 15.08
N ASP A 131 8.44 14.04 14.30
CA ASP A 131 7.76 15.25 14.75
C ASP A 131 6.22 15.14 14.81
N GLY A 132 5.66 13.97 14.45
CA GLY A 132 4.22 13.74 14.40
C GLY A 132 3.57 14.04 13.04
N THR A 133 4.34 14.49 12.04
CA THR A 133 3.81 14.77 10.70
C THR A 133 3.47 13.46 9.98
N PRO A 134 2.22 13.28 9.48
CA PRO A 134 1.87 12.08 8.71
C PRO A 134 2.56 12.11 7.35
N PHE A 135 2.95 10.93 6.88
CA PHE A 135 3.37 10.72 5.50
C PHE A 135 2.64 9.52 4.89
N GLU A 136 2.38 9.60 3.59
CA GLU A 136 1.71 8.56 2.82
C GLU A 136 2.39 8.42 1.44
N TYR A 137 2.47 7.18 0.96
CA TYR A 137 2.73 6.83 -0.42
C TYR A 137 1.58 5.99 -0.97
N GLU A 138 0.97 6.43 -2.07
CA GLU A 138 -0.03 5.65 -2.80
C GLU A 138 0.63 5.19 -4.10
N LEU A 139 0.68 3.88 -4.34
CA LEU A 139 1.24 3.28 -5.54
C LEU A 139 0.12 2.68 -6.37
N GLY A 140 0.08 3.01 -7.66
CA GLY A 140 -0.91 2.48 -8.60
C GLY A 140 -0.30 1.51 -9.61
N ASP A 141 -1.06 0.46 -9.96
CA ASP A 141 -0.68 -0.63 -10.86
C ASP A 141 0.67 -1.26 -10.48
N VAL A 142 0.66 -1.98 -9.35
CA VAL A 142 1.84 -2.49 -8.68
C VAL A 142 2.07 -3.96 -8.98
N PHE A 143 3.31 -4.33 -9.29
CA PHE A 143 3.82 -5.69 -9.20
C PHE A 143 4.79 -5.79 -8.03
N LEU A 144 4.66 -6.87 -7.25
CA LEU A 144 5.76 -7.28 -6.38
C LEU A 144 6.84 -7.91 -7.28
N SER A 145 7.99 -7.24 -7.41
CA SER A 145 9.08 -7.65 -8.31
C SER A 145 10.06 -8.61 -7.63
N SER A 146 10.19 -8.55 -6.30
CA SER A 146 11.04 -9.46 -5.54
C SER A 146 10.60 -9.63 -4.09
N GLN A 147 10.92 -10.79 -3.51
CA GLN A 147 10.90 -11.05 -2.07
C GLN A 147 12.18 -11.81 -1.72
N ALA A 148 12.96 -11.24 -0.81
CA ALA A 148 14.17 -11.85 -0.28
C ALA A 148 14.02 -11.99 1.23
N SER A 149 13.98 -13.23 1.70
CA SER A 149 13.87 -13.54 3.13
C SER A 149 15.25 -13.93 3.68
N ALA A 150 15.63 -13.34 4.81
CA ALA A 150 16.90 -13.58 5.48
C ALA A 150 16.69 -13.79 6.98
N ALA A 151 17.21 -14.90 7.50
CA ALA A 151 17.20 -15.21 8.92
C ALA A 151 18.59 -14.97 9.52
N GLY A 152 18.64 -14.20 10.60
CA GLY A 152 19.81 -14.04 11.46
C GLY A 152 19.57 -14.61 12.85
N ASP A 153 20.38 -14.20 13.82
CA ASP A 153 20.42 -14.80 15.16
C ASP A 153 19.06 -14.81 15.90
N GLU A 154 18.24 -13.76 15.76
CA GLU A 154 16.95 -13.65 16.46
C GLU A 154 15.78 -13.18 15.59
N ASN A 155 16.03 -12.72 14.36
CA ASN A 155 15.02 -12.10 13.50
C ASN A 155 14.98 -12.75 12.13
N PHE A 156 13.77 -13.09 11.68
CA PHE A 156 13.50 -13.46 10.31
C PHE A 156 12.87 -12.28 9.58
N THR A 157 13.64 -11.67 8.68
CA THR A 157 13.25 -10.44 7.98
C THR A 157 13.08 -10.69 6.50
N GLU A 158 12.23 -9.90 5.86
CA GLU A 158 11.98 -9.96 4.43
C GLU A 158 12.13 -8.58 3.82
N SER A 159 12.75 -8.53 2.64
CA SER A 159 12.81 -7.36 1.78
C SER A 159 11.92 -7.59 0.57
N LEU A 160 10.98 -6.68 0.35
CA LEU A 160 10.07 -6.69 -0.80
C LEU A 160 10.40 -5.52 -1.72
N SER A 161 10.39 -5.77 -3.02
CA SER A 161 10.52 -4.73 -4.05
C SER A 161 9.19 -4.57 -4.77
N LEU A 162 8.73 -3.32 -4.89
CA LEU A 162 7.47 -2.94 -5.51
C LEU A 162 7.77 -2.12 -6.76
N ASN A 163 7.39 -2.66 -7.91
CA ASN A 163 7.37 -1.98 -9.20
C ASN A 163 5.97 -1.41 -9.44
N PHE A 164 5.86 -0.17 -9.90
CA PHE A 164 4.56 0.52 -9.98
C PHE A 164 4.50 1.46 -11.19
N ALA A 165 3.31 1.69 -11.74
CA ALA A 165 3.11 2.62 -12.85
C ALA A 165 2.96 4.07 -12.39
N SER A 166 2.41 4.30 -11.19
CA SER A 166 2.21 5.64 -10.63
C SER A 166 2.49 5.69 -9.14
N ILE A 167 2.85 6.88 -8.65
CA ILE A 167 3.08 7.15 -7.24
C ILE A 167 2.49 8.52 -6.87
N ARG A 168 1.84 8.61 -5.71
CA ARG A 168 1.58 9.84 -4.98
C ARG A 168 2.34 9.81 -3.68
N THR A 169 2.97 10.92 -3.32
CA THR A 169 3.49 11.15 -1.97
C THR A 169 2.73 12.27 -1.32
N THR A 170 2.37 12.10 -0.05
CA THR A 170 1.75 13.13 0.79
C THR A 170 2.55 13.26 2.07
N VAL A 171 2.95 14.48 2.45
CA VAL A 171 3.60 14.76 3.74
C VAL A 171 2.99 16.01 4.34
N GLY A 172 2.42 15.89 5.54
CA GLY A 172 1.80 17.03 6.24
C GLY A 172 0.69 17.71 5.44
N GLY A 173 -0.01 16.97 4.58
CA GLY A 173 -1.08 17.48 3.71
C GLY A 173 -0.63 18.07 2.38
N ASN A 174 0.67 18.13 2.10
CA ASN A 174 1.19 18.50 0.78
C ASN A 174 1.40 17.24 -0.05
N SER A 175 0.85 17.22 -1.27
CA SER A 175 0.93 16.05 -2.15
C SER A 175 1.58 16.37 -3.48
N ALA A 176 2.24 15.37 -4.05
CA ALA A 176 2.70 15.35 -5.43
C ALA A 176 2.55 13.94 -5.99
N ALA A 177 2.11 13.82 -7.24
CA ALA A 177 2.02 12.55 -7.93
C ALA A 177 2.72 12.56 -9.28
N TYR A 178 3.15 11.37 -9.69
CA TYR A 178 3.73 11.11 -11.00
C TYR A 178 3.24 9.78 -11.57
N ASP A 179 2.86 9.80 -12.83
CA ASP A 179 2.50 8.62 -13.62
C ASP A 179 3.60 8.37 -14.65
N GLN A 180 4.26 7.21 -14.55
CA GLN A 180 5.36 6.83 -15.43
C GLN A 180 4.88 6.50 -16.86
N GLY A 181 3.66 5.98 -16.99
CA GLY A 181 3.04 5.64 -18.26
C GLY A 181 2.69 6.87 -19.09
N THR A 182 2.12 7.91 -18.46
CA THR A 182 1.72 9.14 -19.15
C THR A 182 2.77 10.26 -19.06
N GLY A 183 3.67 10.21 -18.07
CA GLY A 183 4.59 11.30 -17.74
C GLY A 183 3.91 12.50 -17.06
N SER A 184 2.68 12.33 -16.57
CA SER A 184 1.89 13.39 -15.95
C SER A 184 2.34 13.65 -14.51
N VAL A 185 2.24 14.91 -14.08
CA VAL A 185 2.50 15.37 -12.71
C VAL A 185 1.24 16.07 -12.19
N SER A 186 0.83 15.81 -10.95
CA SER A 186 -0.33 16.46 -10.31
C SER A 186 -0.12 16.72 -8.83
#